data_AF-A0A1G7ZPY0-F1
#
_entry.id   AF-A0A1G7ZPY0-F1
#
_cell.length_a   1.000
_cell.length_b   1.000
_cell.length_c   1.000
_cell.angle_alpha   90.00
_cell.angle_beta   90.00
_cell.angle_gamma   90.00
#
_symmetry.space_group_name_H-M   'P 1'
#
loop_
_entity.id
_entity.type
_entity.pdbx_description
1 polymer ?
#
loop_
_entity_poly.entity_id
_entity_poly.type
_entity_poly.pdbx_seq_one_letter_code
_entity_poly.pdbx_strand_id
1 'polypeptide(L)'
;MELSRRQLFTAAGVTVTALAGGFTFGGQAVAAPVRTWSGEIQVGDWERFYLGLDGGAHQKALTALGIAHRDGVHADEPYLLVPVEAVRRAALDFDDHAAADVLRDRFGLDTPSMLGRGLRLVLGEDGLEKRYFDDPALQLRYIGRRRRFAQHVLPTPSSVRAALS
;
A
#
# COMPACT_ATOMS: atom_id res chain seq x y z
N MET A 1 40.56 -48.70 -7.17
CA MET A 1 39.51 -49.66 -7.57
C MET A 1 38.74 -50.02 -6.32
N GLU A 2 37.47 -49.64 -6.23
CA GLU A 2 36.39 -50.53 -5.77
C GLU A 2 35.07 -49.76 -5.70
N LEU A 3 34.04 -50.44 -6.21
CA LEU A 3 32.67 -50.01 -6.38
C LEU A 3 31.83 -50.50 -5.19
N SER A 4 30.68 -49.85 -5.02
CA SER A 4 29.40 -50.46 -4.63
C SER A 4 29.18 -50.87 -3.17
N ARG A 5 28.24 -50.19 -2.53
CA ARG A 5 27.33 -50.80 -1.54
C ARG A 5 25.89 -50.39 -1.85
N ARG A 6 25.22 -51.24 -2.61
CA ARG A 6 23.77 -51.26 -2.81
C ARG A 6 23.09 -51.97 -1.63
N GLN A 7 21.98 -51.35 -1.21
CA GLN A 7 20.68 -51.96 -0.91
C GLN A 7 20.54 -52.96 0.24
N LEU A 8 19.90 -52.49 1.31
CA LEU A 8 18.86 -53.16 2.12
C LEU A 8 17.97 -52.00 2.62
N PHE A 9 16.63 -51.97 2.55
CA PHE A 9 15.71 -52.92 3.14
C PHE A 9 14.30 -52.84 2.52
N THR A 10 13.64 -53.98 2.63
CA THR A 10 12.33 -54.39 2.15
C THR A 10 11.17 -53.90 3.03
N ALA A 11 10.10 -53.48 2.34
CA ALA A 11 8.66 -53.54 2.59
C ALA A 11 8.08 -53.76 4.01
N ALA A 12 7.14 -52.87 4.35
CA ALA A 12 5.90 -53.15 5.07
C ALA A 12 4.84 -52.19 4.46
N GLY A 13 3.87 -52.64 3.68
CA GLY A 13 2.64 -53.25 4.18
C GLY A 13 1.56 -52.17 4.35
N VAL A 14 1.01 -51.64 3.25
CA VAL A 14 -0.11 -50.67 3.29
C VAL A 14 -1.42 -51.43 3.11
N THR A 15 -2.22 -51.47 4.18
CA THR A 15 -3.60 -51.95 4.16
C THR A 15 -4.52 -50.76 3.90
N VAL A 16 -5.29 -50.82 2.81
CA VAL A 16 -6.42 -49.93 2.53
C VAL A 16 -7.70 -50.69 2.90
N THR A 17 -8.63 -50.04 3.62
CA THR A 17 -10.12 -50.05 3.61
C THR A 17 -10.54 -49.37 4.94
N ALA A 18 -11.44 -48.39 5.08
CA ALA A 18 -12.82 -48.31 4.61
C ALA A 18 -13.38 -46.86 4.67
N LEU A 19 -14.45 -46.65 3.88
CA LEU A 19 -15.31 -45.47 3.80
C LEU A 19 -16.22 -45.32 5.04
N ALA A 20 -16.41 -44.08 5.52
CA ALA A 20 -17.69 -43.49 5.92
C ALA A 20 -17.49 -42.15 6.64
N GLY A 21 -18.29 -41.14 6.29
CA GLY A 21 -18.48 -39.92 7.09
C GLY A 21 -18.30 -38.64 6.28
N GLY A 22 -19.40 -38.04 5.85
CA GLY A 22 -19.41 -36.81 5.05
C GLY A 22 -18.75 -35.64 5.78
N PHE A 23 -17.78 -35.01 5.11
CA PHE A 23 -17.27 -33.70 5.51
C PHE A 23 -18.15 -32.64 4.85
N THR A 24 -19.06 -32.07 5.63
CA THR A 24 -19.59 -30.74 5.34
C THR A 24 -18.42 -29.77 5.43
N PHE A 25 -17.95 -29.25 4.30
CA PHE A 25 -17.14 -28.03 4.26
C PHE A 25 -18.04 -26.85 4.64
N GLY A 26 -18.40 -26.77 5.92
CA GLY A 26 -18.80 -25.51 6.52
C GLY A 26 -17.55 -24.65 6.62
N GLY A 27 -17.23 -23.94 5.53
CA GLY A 27 -16.26 -22.87 5.57
C GLY A 27 -16.77 -21.81 6.52
N GLN A 28 -16.43 -21.94 7.81
CA GLN A 28 -16.52 -20.81 8.72
C GLN A 28 -15.55 -19.78 8.15
N ALA A 29 -16.11 -18.75 7.52
CA ALA A 29 -15.38 -17.54 7.21
C ALA A 29 -14.91 -17.01 8.57
N VAL A 30 -13.67 -17.32 8.91
CA VAL A 30 -13.01 -16.72 10.06
C VAL A 30 -12.96 -15.25 9.70
N ALA A 31 -13.79 -14.44 10.37
CA ALA A 31 -13.80 -13.01 10.17
C ALA A 31 -12.35 -12.54 10.30
N ALA A 32 -11.82 -11.91 9.25
CA ALA A 32 -10.51 -11.31 9.32
C ALA A 32 -10.48 -10.41 10.57
N PRO A 33 -9.42 -10.46 11.39
CA PRO A 33 -9.35 -9.64 12.59
C PRO A 33 -9.57 -8.18 12.20
N VAL A 34 -10.53 -7.53 12.88
CA VAL A 34 -10.82 -6.11 12.66
C VAL A 34 -9.55 -5.32 12.95
N ARG A 35 -9.00 -4.68 11.92
CA ARG A 35 -7.81 -3.85 12.05
C ARG A 35 -8.15 -2.62 12.89
N THR A 36 -7.44 -2.41 13.99
CA THR A 36 -7.60 -1.19 14.79
C THR A 36 -6.85 -0.04 14.13
N TRP A 37 -7.58 1.01 13.75
CA TRP A 37 -7.06 2.22 13.11
C TRP A 37 -6.82 3.31 14.17
N SER A 38 -5.83 3.10 15.04
CA SER A 38 -5.55 4.00 16.17
C SER A 38 -4.19 4.68 16.06
N GLY A 39 -4.03 5.75 16.86
CA GLY A 39 -2.84 6.57 16.93
C GLY A 39 -2.89 7.78 16.00
N GLU A 40 -1.73 8.41 15.85
CA GLU A 40 -1.56 9.65 15.11
C GLU A 40 -0.47 9.50 14.04
N ILE A 41 -0.63 10.24 12.95
CA ILE A 41 0.31 10.37 11.85
C ILE A 41 0.71 11.84 11.76
N GLN A 42 2.00 12.10 11.65
CA GLN A 42 2.50 13.43 11.38
C GLN A 42 2.22 13.80 9.92
N VAL A 43 1.75 15.03 9.65
CA VAL A 43 1.40 15.46 8.28
C VAL A 43 2.57 15.31 7.31
N GLY A 44 3.80 15.62 7.71
CA GLY A 44 4.98 15.41 6.86
C GLY A 44 5.22 13.93 6.48
N ASP A 45 4.87 12.98 7.37
CA ASP A 45 4.96 11.54 7.06
C ASP A 45 3.87 11.08 6.09
N TRP A 46 2.73 11.76 6.08
CA TRP A 46 1.70 11.58 5.07
C TRP A 46 2.16 12.18 3.74
N GLU A 47 2.57 13.44 3.74
CA GLU A 47 2.91 14.21 2.53
C GLU A 47 4.15 13.72 1.81
N ARG A 48 5.06 12.99 2.47
CA ARG A 48 6.23 12.39 1.80
C ARG A 48 5.86 11.46 0.63
N PHE A 49 4.64 10.90 0.64
CA PHE A 49 4.13 10.02 -0.42
C PHE A 49 3.43 10.80 -1.56
N TYR A 50 3.28 12.12 -1.43
CA TYR A 50 2.56 12.94 -2.40
C TYR A 50 3.31 13.12 -3.72
N LEU A 51 2.62 12.81 -4.82
CA LEU A 51 3.12 13.00 -6.19
C LEU A 51 2.28 13.98 -7.03
N GLY A 52 1.13 14.45 -6.53
CA GLY A 52 0.24 15.33 -7.29
C GLY A 52 -0.33 14.71 -8.57
N LEU A 53 -0.65 13.41 -8.50
CA LEU A 53 -1.32 12.62 -9.55
C LEU A 53 -2.73 12.16 -9.12
N ASP A 54 -3.24 12.70 -8.03
CA ASP A 54 -4.52 12.38 -7.39
C ASP A 54 -5.64 13.36 -7.78
N GLY A 55 -5.41 14.22 -8.78
CA GLY A 55 -6.40 15.19 -9.24
C GLY A 55 -6.76 16.26 -8.19
N GLY A 56 -5.87 16.53 -7.23
CA GLY A 56 -6.10 17.49 -6.16
C GLY A 56 -6.86 16.93 -4.97
N ALA A 57 -6.96 15.60 -4.87
CA ALA A 57 -7.56 14.91 -3.72
C ALA A 57 -6.88 15.30 -2.40
N HIS A 58 -5.54 15.36 -2.38
CA HIS A 58 -4.77 15.75 -1.21
C HIS A 58 -5.17 17.13 -0.68
N GLN A 59 -5.21 18.14 -1.55
CA GLN A 59 -5.59 19.50 -1.13
C GLN A 59 -7.03 19.57 -0.62
N LYS A 60 -7.96 18.79 -1.21
CA LYS A 60 -9.34 18.67 -0.69
C LYS A 60 -9.36 18.05 0.70
N ALA A 61 -8.56 17.02 0.94
CA ALA A 61 -8.43 16.40 2.26
C ALA A 61 -7.85 17.37 3.30
N LEU A 62 -6.76 18.09 2.97
CA LEU A 62 -6.21 19.12 3.86
C LEU A 62 -7.26 20.19 4.20
N THR A 63 -8.00 20.67 3.18
CA THR A 63 -9.09 21.64 3.37
C THR A 63 -10.18 21.10 4.28
N ALA A 64 -10.63 19.86 4.06
CA ALA A 64 -11.69 19.24 4.85
C ALA A 64 -11.28 19.00 6.32
N LEU A 65 -9.98 18.78 6.57
CA LEU A 65 -9.42 18.64 7.91
C LEU A 65 -9.05 19.99 8.57
N GLY A 66 -9.22 21.10 7.86
CA GLY A 66 -8.85 22.43 8.37
C GLY A 66 -7.34 22.65 8.47
N ILE A 67 -6.54 21.91 7.69
CA ILE A 67 -5.08 22.03 7.66
C ILE A 67 -4.69 23.11 6.63
N ALA A 68 -4.04 24.17 7.11
CA ALA A 68 -3.59 25.27 6.28
C ALA A 68 -2.49 24.82 5.30
N HIS A 69 -2.58 25.26 4.05
CA HIS A 69 -1.62 24.96 2.98
C HIS A 69 -1.51 26.16 2.02
N ARG A 70 -0.76 27.19 2.42
CA ARG A 70 -0.76 28.50 1.74
C ARG A 70 -0.06 28.48 0.38
N ASP A 71 0.83 27.52 0.15
CA ASP A 71 1.45 27.31 -1.17
C ASP A 71 0.51 26.61 -2.18
N GLY A 72 -0.67 26.19 -1.71
CA GLY A 72 -1.69 25.50 -2.50
C GLY A 72 -1.40 24.02 -2.73
N VAL A 73 -0.36 23.46 -2.13
CA VAL A 73 0.08 22.07 -2.35
C VAL A 73 0.27 21.33 -1.04
N HIS A 74 1.07 21.89 -0.12
CA HIS A 74 1.54 21.24 1.09
C HIS A 74 1.07 21.96 2.36
N ALA A 75 0.88 21.20 3.43
CA ALA A 75 0.55 21.74 4.73
C ALA A 75 1.64 22.70 5.24
N ASP A 76 1.21 23.81 5.83
CA ASP A 76 2.10 24.81 6.42
C ASP A 76 2.82 24.29 7.68
N GLU A 77 2.18 23.35 8.39
CA GLU A 77 2.69 22.74 9.62
C GLU A 77 2.94 21.24 9.42
N PRO A 78 4.12 20.85 8.89
CA PRO A 78 4.43 19.45 8.61
C PRO A 78 4.59 18.59 9.88
N TYR A 79 4.67 19.20 11.06
CA TYR A 79 4.77 18.50 12.35
C TYR A 79 3.41 18.29 13.03
N LEU A 80 2.32 18.78 12.42
CA LEU A 80 0.97 18.58 12.95
C LEU A 80 0.66 17.08 13.02
N LEU A 81 0.14 16.64 14.16
CA LEU A 81 -0.32 15.26 14.37
C LEU A 81 -1.80 15.16 14.04
N VAL A 82 -2.15 14.19 13.19
CA VAL A 82 -3.52 13.95 12.73
C VAL A 82 -3.91 12.52 13.12
N PRO A 83 -5.11 12.29 13.66
CA PRO A 83 -5.59 10.94 13.97
C PRO A 83 -5.56 10.05 12.73
N VAL A 84 -5.12 8.79 12.88
CA VAL A 84 -5.11 7.79 11.80
C VAL A 84 -6.46 7.69 11.09
N GLU A 85 -7.57 7.77 11.84
CA GLU A 85 -8.92 7.73 11.27
C GLU A 85 -9.23 8.91 10.33
N ALA A 86 -8.67 10.10 10.60
CA ALA A 86 -8.80 11.24 9.70
C ALA A 86 -7.99 11.05 8.42
N VAL A 87 -6.78 10.48 8.50
CA VAL A 87 -5.99 10.10 7.32
C VAL A 87 -6.69 8.99 6.53
N ARG A 88 -7.35 8.03 7.20
CA ARG A 88 -8.15 6.99 6.53
C ARG A 88 -9.31 7.58 5.75
N ARG A 89 -10.04 8.54 6.34
CA ARG A 89 -11.08 9.28 5.64
C ARG A 89 -10.54 10.11 4.48
N ALA A 90 -9.34 10.69 4.60
CA ALA A 90 -8.68 11.34 3.47
C ALA A 90 -8.52 10.40 2.26
N ALA A 91 -8.07 9.16 2.50
CA ALA A 91 -7.93 8.15 1.46
C ALA A 91 -9.28 7.67 0.89
N LEU A 92 -10.29 7.45 1.73
CA LEU A 92 -11.58 6.87 1.32
C LEU A 92 -12.54 7.89 0.69
N ASP A 93 -12.66 9.07 1.30
CA ASP A 93 -13.67 10.08 0.95
C ASP A 93 -13.17 11.01 -0.16
N PHE A 94 -11.86 11.28 -0.21
CA PHE A 94 -11.27 12.23 -1.16
C PHE A 94 -10.39 11.56 -2.21
N ASP A 95 -10.06 10.28 -2.07
CA ASP A 95 -9.11 9.53 -2.91
C ASP A 95 -7.66 10.04 -2.79
N ASP A 96 -7.27 10.50 -1.60
CA ASP A 96 -5.88 10.94 -1.36
C ASP A 96 -4.90 9.76 -1.45
N HIS A 97 -4.04 9.80 -2.47
CA HIS A 97 -3.03 8.78 -2.72
C HIS A 97 -1.96 8.70 -1.63
N ALA A 98 -1.53 9.85 -1.12
CA ALA A 98 -0.50 9.91 -0.10
C ALA A 98 -1.04 9.35 1.23
N ALA A 99 -2.31 9.60 1.52
CA ALA A 99 -3.01 9.04 2.68
C ALA A 99 -3.10 7.50 2.58
N ALA A 100 -3.40 6.99 1.39
CA ALA A 100 -3.42 5.55 1.15
C ALA A 100 -2.05 4.91 1.37
N ASP A 101 -0.96 5.53 0.89
CA ASP A 101 0.39 4.99 1.03
C ASP A 101 0.96 5.10 2.43
N VAL A 102 0.72 6.18 3.17
CA VAL A 102 1.18 6.27 4.57
C VAL A 102 0.50 5.22 5.44
N LEU A 103 -0.78 4.93 5.17
CA LEU A 103 -1.50 3.85 5.86
C LEU A 103 -1.00 2.48 5.41
N ARG A 104 -0.73 2.28 4.11
CA ARG A 104 -0.12 1.05 3.59
C ARG A 104 1.21 0.76 4.28
N ASP A 105 2.08 1.76 4.37
CA ASP A 105 3.40 1.64 4.97
C ASP A 105 3.30 1.38 6.49
N ARG A 106 2.55 2.22 7.21
CA ARG A 106 2.41 2.11 8.67
C ARG A 106 1.80 0.78 9.13
N PHE A 107 0.85 0.25 8.38
CA PHE A 107 0.07 -0.92 8.76
C PHE A 107 0.46 -2.19 7.99
N GLY A 108 1.48 -2.12 7.13
CA GLY A 108 1.95 -3.25 6.33
C GLY A 108 0.85 -3.85 5.45
N LEU A 109 0.07 -3.00 4.77
CA LEU A 109 -1.02 -3.46 3.91
C LEU A 109 -0.46 -4.06 2.63
N ASP A 110 -0.96 -5.24 2.26
CA ASP A 110 -0.63 -5.88 0.97
C ASP A 110 -1.51 -5.29 -0.15
N THR A 111 -1.23 -4.04 -0.49
CA THR A 111 -1.93 -3.31 -1.56
C THR A 111 -0.94 -2.63 -2.50
N PRO A 112 -1.35 -2.32 -3.75
CA PRO A 112 -0.52 -1.54 -4.66
C PRO A 112 -0.17 -0.17 -4.06
N SER A 113 1.09 0.25 -4.21
CA SER A 113 1.53 1.59 -3.84
C SER A 113 1.08 2.63 -4.88
N MET A 114 0.50 3.75 -4.43
CA MET A 114 0.14 4.84 -5.34
C MET A 114 1.36 5.66 -5.75
N LEU A 115 2.32 5.86 -4.85
CA LEU A 115 3.67 6.36 -5.11
C LEU A 115 4.34 5.50 -6.18
N GLY A 116 4.41 4.18 -5.97
CA GLY A 116 5.01 3.25 -6.94
C GLY A 116 4.39 3.33 -8.32
N ARG A 117 3.05 3.30 -8.39
CA ARG A 117 2.32 3.43 -9.66
C ARG A 117 2.54 4.79 -10.32
N GLY A 118 2.62 5.87 -9.55
CA GLY A 118 2.92 7.21 -10.07
C GLY A 118 4.36 7.33 -10.59
N LEU A 119 5.33 6.75 -9.89
CA LEU A 119 6.73 6.69 -10.35
C LEU A 119 6.85 5.88 -11.63
N ARG A 120 6.20 4.71 -11.71
CA ARG A 120 6.14 3.91 -12.94
C ARG A 120 5.53 4.70 -14.10
N LEU A 121 4.42 5.39 -13.87
CA LEU A 121 3.76 6.21 -14.89
C LEU A 121 4.70 7.30 -15.44
N VAL A 122 5.37 8.04 -14.55
CA VAL A 122 6.14 9.24 -14.93
C VAL A 122 7.55 8.90 -15.41
N LEU A 123 8.18 7.89 -14.81
CA LEU A 123 9.58 7.52 -15.06
C LEU A 123 9.73 6.28 -15.95
N GLY A 124 8.70 5.46 -16.07
CA GLY A 124 8.69 4.21 -16.85
C GLY A 124 9.34 3.02 -16.13
N GLU A 125 9.59 3.12 -14.83
CA GLU A 125 10.35 2.15 -14.03
C GLU A 125 9.58 1.78 -12.77
N ASP A 126 9.45 0.48 -12.48
CA ASP A 126 8.87 -0.06 -11.23
C ASP A 126 9.94 -0.14 -10.12
N GLY A 127 9.51 -0.31 -8.86
CA GLY A 127 10.41 -0.60 -7.74
C GLY A 127 11.27 0.58 -7.25
N LEU A 128 10.86 1.81 -7.58
CA LEU A 128 11.58 3.03 -7.24
C LEU A 128 11.20 3.62 -5.87
N GLU A 129 10.14 3.12 -5.23
CA GLU A 129 9.50 3.71 -4.05
C GLU A 129 10.49 3.92 -2.90
N LYS A 130 11.25 2.88 -2.55
CA LYS A 130 12.23 2.96 -1.45
C LYS A 130 13.32 3.97 -1.74
N ARG A 131 13.83 3.98 -2.98
CA ARG A 131 14.89 4.90 -3.41
C ARG A 131 14.41 6.33 -3.51
N TYR A 132 13.14 6.54 -3.87
CA TYR A 132 12.60 7.86 -4.10
C TYR A 132 12.71 8.79 -2.89
N PHE A 133 12.65 8.25 -1.68
CA PHE A 133 12.79 9.06 -0.46
C PHE A 133 14.21 9.57 -0.22
N ASP A 134 15.23 8.82 -0.68
CA ASP A 134 16.63 9.06 -0.32
C ASP A 134 17.51 9.49 -1.52
N ASP A 135 16.94 9.53 -2.74
CA ASP A 135 17.65 9.84 -3.98
C ASP A 135 17.15 11.19 -4.56
N PRO A 136 17.79 12.32 -4.21
CA PRO A 136 17.42 13.63 -4.75
C PRO A 136 17.49 13.70 -6.28
N ALA A 137 18.38 12.95 -6.91
CA ALA A 137 18.46 12.92 -8.37
C ALA A 137 17.21 12.26 -8.97
N LEU A 138 16.67 11.22 -8.31
CA LEU A 138 15.41 10.60 -8.69
C LEU A 138 14.22 11.54 -8.50
N GLN A 139 14.18 12.29 -7.39
CA GLN A 139 13.14 13.30 -7.13
C GLN A 139 13.16 14.41 -8.19
N LEU A 140 14.34 14.95 -8.52
CA LEU A 140 14.50 15.96 -9.57
C LEU A 140 14.12 15.41 -10.95
N ARG A 141 14.49 14.16 -11.27
CA ARG A 141 14.08 13.49 -12.51
C ARG A 141 12.57 13.36 -12.59
N TYR A 142 11.90 13.01 -11.48
CA TYR A 142 10.44 12.98 -11.38
C TYR A 142 9.84 14.36 -11.67
N ILE A 143 10.30 15.40 -10.96
CA ILE A 143 9.81 16.78 -11.13
C ILE A 143 9.95 17.22 -12.59
N GLY A 144 11.11 16.98 -13.21
CA GLY A 144 11.38 17.35 -14.60
C GLY A 144 10.48 16.64 -15.63
N ARG A 145 9.97 15.44 -15.32
CA ARG A 145 9.10 14.66 -16.21
C ARG A 145 7.61 14.81 -15.91
N ARG A 146 7.25 15.08 -14.64
CA ARG A 146 5.87 15.17 -14.15
C ARG A 146 5.02 16.16 -14.94
N ARG A 147 5.60 17.26 -15.46
CA ARG A 147 4.86 18.27 -16.25
C ARG A 147 4.07 17.69 -17.41
N ARG A 148 4.55 16.62 -18.05
CA ARG A 148 3.86 15.95 -19.17
C ARG A 148 2.59 15.20 -18.74
N PHE A 149 2.46 14.94 -17.44
CA PHE A 149 1.36 14.23 -16.81
C PHE A 149 0.50 15.16 -15.94
N ALA A 150 0.63 16.48 -16.08
CA ALA A 150 -0.07 17.44 -15.22
C ALA A 150 -1.61 17.33 -15.28
N GLN A 151 -2.16 16.83 -16.39
CA GLN A 151 -3.59 16.58 -16.57
C GLN A 151 -3.99 15.12 -16.31
N HIS A 152 -3.02 14.27 -15.98
CA HIS A 152 -3.28 12.86 -15.71
C HIS A 152 -3.67 12.66 -14.24
N VAL A 153 -4.83 12.03 -14.03
CA VAL A 153 -5.27 11.57 -12.72
C VAL A 153 -5.12 10.06 -12.69
N LEU A 154 -4.26 9.56 -11.81
CA LEU A 154 -4.01 8.14 -11.63
C LEU A 154 -5.16 7.54 -10.81
N PRO A 155 -5.94 6.56 -11.32
CA PRO A 155 -7.05 6.01 -10.56
C PRO A 155 -6.58 5.10 -9.42
N THR A 156 -7.20 5.23 -8.25
CA THR A 156 -6.96 4.34 -7.10
C THR A 156 -7.53 2.93 -7.37
N PRO A 157 -6.74 1.86 -7.22
CA PRO A 157 -7.23 0.48 -7.37
C PRO A 157 -8.28 0.14 -6.31
N SER A 158 -9.29 -0.65 -6.69
CA SER A 158 -10.32 -1.10 -5.74
C SER A 158 -9.75 -1.91 -4.57
N SER A 159 -8.64 -2.62 -4.76
CA SER A 159 -7.94 -3.34 -3.69
C SER A 159 -7.37 -2.42 -2.62
N VAL A 160 -6.94 -1.20 -2.99
CA VAL A 160 -6.48 -0.20 -2.01
C VAL A 160 -7.64 0.25 -1.14
N ARG A 161 -8.78 0.61 -1.75
CA ARG A 161 -9.98 1.02 -1.01
C ARG A 161 -10.52 -0.10 -0.11
N ALA A 162 -10.54 -1.34 -0.61
CA ALA A 162 -11.01 -2.49 0.14
C ALA A 162 -10.15 -2.80 1.38
N ALA A 163 -8.83 -2.55 1.32
CA ALA A 163 -7.94 -2.75 2.47
C ALA A 163 -8.05 -1.65 3.54
N LEU A 164 -8.62 -0.51 3.19
CA LEU A 164 -8.82 0.64 4.08
C LEU A 164 -10.24 0.72 4.66
N SER A 165 -11.18 -0.05 4.09
CA SER A 165 -12.57 -0.16 4.56
C SER A 165 -12.65 -1.08 5.77
#